data_AF-A0A507QTI4-F1
#
_entry.id   AF-A0A507QTI4-F1
#
_cell.length_a   1.000
_cell.length_b   1.000
_cell.length_c   1.000
_cell.angle_alpha   90.00
_cell.angle_beta   90.00
_cell.angle_gamma   90.00
#
_symmetry.space_group_name_H-M   'P 1'
#
loop_
_entity.id
_entity.type
_entity.pdbx_description
1 polymer ?
#
loop_
_entity_poly.entity_id
_entity_poly.type
_entity_poly.pdbx_seq_one_letter_code
_entity_poly.pdbx_strand_id
1 'polypeptide(L)'
;MASIHSASAISESAFGCEHLAALMLNEKAAGQFKGDFMKTHNLLTRSPKPVESLLLQSMDLLRPKYVCLTCSEPCVNGDRKTHTEKTGHQFYMESRSRSLYCQACDDLVYDYGLERFRSPTLKYQVSKNRPHSEVAADEIYVRNNANKRPCTRQGARGLYNLGQTCYMNVILQAMLHDPLLSTYFLGNGHQTYDCTVPDCVGCAVAETFYDFNNTEKVEGFAALNLLLASWKASPALAGYRQQDAHEYYQFLVDRLHATADDHLDDNDQNCPCFFHKAFYGKLRSSVTCHQCGNVTLTEDPMVDLSLDVQAKKRVMGGSSATATATLSGCLESFTSPERLMAGVYNCSGCDGTQQKATKQLRIKKLPSILSF
;
A
#
# COMPACT_ATOMS: atom_id res chain seq x y z
N MET A 1 27.19 -28.43 39.44
CA MET A 1 28.09 -27.49 38.74
C MET A 1 28.47 -28.11 37.41
N ALA A 2 27.92 -27.60 36.31
CA ALA A 2 28.28 -28.01 34.96
C ALA A 2 28.94 -26.83 34.27
N SER A 3 30.15 -27.07 33.78
CA SER A 3 31.11 -26.08 33.30
C SER A 3 30.65 -25.40 32.02
N ILE A 4 30.79 -24.07 32.00
CA ILE A 4 30.78 -23.22 30.82
C ILE A 4 32.02 -23.58 30.00
N HIS A 5 31.87 -24.20 28.84
CA HIS A 5 32.77 -24.00 27.70
C HIS A 5 32.14 -24.55 26.41
N SER A 6 32.35 -23.80 25.33
CA SER A 6 32.19 -24.13 23.91
C SER A 6 30.76 -24.27 23.34
N ALA A 7 30.21 -23.15 22.88
CA ALA A 7 29.64 -22.99 21.54
C ALA A 7 29.41 -21.50 21.22
N SER A 8 30.47 -20.72 20.99
CA SER A 8 30.34 -19.44 20.28
C SER A 8 30.19 -19.69 18.78
N ALA A 9 29.10 -20.34 18.39
CA ALA A 9 28.63 -20.29 17.03
C ALA A 9 27.87 -18.96 16.88
N ILE A 10 28.61 -17.89 16.60
CA ILE A 10 28.00 -16.67 16.05
C ILE A 10 27.44 -17.11 14.71
N SER A 11 26.14 -17.42 14.69
CA SER A 11 25.53 -18.21 13.62
C SER A 11 25.75 -17.56 12.26
N GLU A 12 26.13 -18.39 11.29
CA GLU A 12 26.33 -18.12 9.86
C GLU A 12 25.18 -17.30 9.21
N SER A 13 24.02 -17.20 9.86
CA SER A 13 22.86 -16.40 9.46
C SER A 13 22.96 -14.88 9.70
N ALA A 14 24.04 -14.37 10.33
CA ALA A 14 24.13 -12.96 10.69
C ALA A 14 24.46 -12.03 9.50
N PHE A 15 25.27 -12.49 8.54
CA PHE A 15 25.80 -11.67 7.44
C PHE A 15 25.20 -12.00 6.06
N GLY A 16 24.19 -12.86 5.98
CA GLY A 16 23.57 -13.27 4.72
C GLY A 16 24.43 -14.16 3.80
N CYS A 17 25.77 -14.11 3.86
CA CYS A 17 26.67 -15.08 3.24
C CYS A 17 28.06 -15.16 3.91
N GLU A 18 28.75 -16.30 3.77
CA GLU A 18 30.08 -16.55 4.36
C GLU A 18 31.18 -15.65 3.81
N HIS A 19 31.10 -15.28 2.53
CA HIS A 19 32.05 -14.38 1.87
C HIS A 19 31.96 -12.96 2.44
N LEU A 20 30.73 -12.49 2.73
CA LEU A 20 30.54 -11.20 3.39
C LEU A 20 30.98 -11.26 4.85
N ALA A 21 30.70 -12.36 5.55
CA ALA A 21 31.18 -12.57 6.92
C ALA A 21 32.71 -12.51 7.00
N ALA A 22 33.42 -13.22 6.11
CA ALA A 22 34.88 -13.21 6.03
C ALA A 22 35.44 -11.80 5.76
N LEU A 23 34.79 -11.03 4.87
CA LEU A 23 35.17 -9.64 4.60
C LEU A 23 34.94 -8.73 5.83
N MET A 24 33.83 -8.92 6.53
CA MET A 24 33.44 -8.11 7.68
C MET A 24 34.25 -8.39 8.94
N LEU A 25 34.88 -9.57 9.06
CA LEU A 25 35.81 -9.90 10.15
C LEU A 25 37.12 -9.09 10.10
N ASN A 26 37.47 -8.52 8.94
CA ASN A 26 38.64 -7.66 8.80
C ASN A 26 38.22 -6.18 8.84
N GLU A 27 38.53 -5.47 9.93
CA GLU A 27 38.07 -4.10 10.18
C GLU A 27 38.37 -3.11 9.04
N LYS A 28 39.56 -3.20 8.43
CA LYS A 28 39.95 -2.30 7.32
C LYS A 28 39.16 -2.59 6.05
N ALA A 29 39.01 -3.87 5.71
CA ALA A 29 38.25 -4.30 4.53
C ALA A 29 36.75 -4.00 4.70
N ALA A 30 36.21 -4.20 5.90
CA ALA A 30 34.84 -3.88 6.26
C ALA A 30 34.53 -2.38 6.12
N GLY A 31 35.45 -1.51 6.59
CA GLY A 31 35.31 -0.06 6.46
C GLY A 31 35.29 0.40 4.99
N GLN A 32 36.21 -0.11 4.18
CA GLN A 32 36.27 0.19 2.75
C GLN A 32 35.00 -0.30 2.02
N PHE A 33 34.60 -1.54 2.27
CA PHE A 33 33.40 -2.12 1.67
C PHE A 33 32.13 -1.33 2.00
N LYS A 34 31.95 -0.90 3.27
CA LYS A 34 30.80 -0.07 3.67
C LYS A 34 30.81 1.28 2.93
N GLY A 35 31.98 1.88 2.76
CA GLY A 35 32.14 3.12 1.99
C GLY A 35 31.75 2.93 0.53
N ASP A 36 32.24 1.88 -0.11
CA ASP A 36 31.96 1.54 -1.51
C ASP A 36 30.49 1.16 -1.74
N PHE A 37 29.89 0.44 -0.78
CA PHE A 37 28.47 0.10 -0.75
C PHE A 37 27.61 1.36 -0.72
N MET A 38 27.87 2.29 0.20
CA MET A 38 27.11 3.54 0.32
C MET A 38 27.33 4.46 -0.87
N LYS A 39 28.55 4.54 -1.39
CA LYS A 39 28.86 5.31 -2.61
C LYS A 39 28.04 4.80 -3.80
N THR A 40 28.00 3.49 -4.00
CA THR A 40 27.24 2.87 -5.09
C THR A 40 25.74 3.02 -4.88
N HIS A 41 25.24 2.84 -3.65
CA HIS A 41 23.84 3.08 -3.30
C HIS A 41 23.41 4.51 -3.63
N ASN A 42 24.21 5.50 -3.21
CA ASN A 42 23.92 6.91 -3.43
C ASN A 42 24.01 7.31 -4.91
N LEU A 43 24.94 6.72 -5.66
CA LEU A 43 25.05 6.93 -7.12
C LEU A 43 23.76 6.51 -7.82
N LEU A 44 23.19 5.36 -7.42
CA LEU A 44 21.94 4.83 -7.97
C LEU A 44 20.68 5.59 -7.49
N THR A 45 20.75 6.32 -6.37
CA THR A 45 19.61 7.17 -5.90
C THR A 45 19.45 8.50 -6.63
N ARG A 46 20.46 8.98 -7.40
CA ARG A 46 20.33 10.26 -8.10
C ARG A 46 19.29 10.15 -9.22
N SER A 47 18.14 10.79 -9.01
CA SER A 47 17.05 10.96 -9.97
C SER A 47 17.57 11.39 -11.36
N PRO A 48 17.03 10.86 -12.47
CA PRO A 48 17.31 11.42 -13.78
C PRO A 48 16.85 12.88 -13.80
N LYS A 49 17.75 13.79 -14.23
CA LYS A 49 17.36 15.14 -14.62
C LYS A 49 16.26 15.04 -15.69
N PRO A 50 15.29 15.96 -15.74
CA PRO A 50 14.27 15.95 -16.79
C PRO A 50 14.99 16.20 -18.12
N VAL A 51 15.04 15.18 -18.98
CA VAL A 51 15.49 15.33 -20.36
C VAL A 51 14.39 14.75 -21.24
N GLU A 52 13.68 15.67 -21.87
CA GLU A 52 12.81 15.42 -23.02
C GLU A 52 13.60 14.64 -24.08
N SER A 53 13.15 13.41 -24.38
CA SER A 53 13.48 12.58 -25.55
C SER A 53 13.81 11.12 -25.17
N LEU A 54 12.77 10.31 -24.91
CA LEU A 54 12.91 8.86 -24.67
C LEU A 54 11.87 8.03 -25.43
N LEU A 55 11.85 8.14 -26.76
CA LEU A 55 11.15 7.16 -27.61
C LEU A 55 12.09 6.19 -28.33
N LEU A 56 13.40 6.16 -28.00
CA LEU A 56 14.35 5.26 -28.66
C LEU A 56 15.33 4.50 -27.74
N GLN A 57 15.07 4.39 -26.44
CA GLN A 57 15.92 3.64 -25.49
C GLN A 57 15.20 2.51 -24.72
N SER A 58 13.98 2.14 -25.12
CA SER A 58 13.10 1.28 -24.31
C SER A 58 13.24 -0.24 -24.56
N MET A 59 14.44 -0.74 -24.87
CA MET A 59 14.68 -2.21 -24.93
C MET A 59 15.78 -2.67 -23.95
N ASP A 60 16.79 -1.84 -23.65
CA ASP A 60 17.90 -2.20 -22.75
C ASP A 60 17.59 -2.03 -21.24
N LEU A 61 16.44 -1.45 -20.90
CA LEU A 61 16.06 -1.11 -19.51
C LEU A 61 15.26 -2.21 -18.79
N LEU A 62 14.91 -3.30 -19.47
CA LEU A 62 14.10 -4.38 -18.88
C LEU A 62 14.91 -5.40 -18.07
N ARG A 63 16.24 -5.47 -18.23
CA ARG A 63 17.10 -6.38 -17.46
C ARG A 63 17.81 -5.64 -16.32
N PRO A 64 17.85 -6.19 -15.09
CA PRO A 64 18.60 -5.58 -14.00
C PRO A 64 20.09 -5.53 -14.32
N LYS A 65 20.73 -4.38 -14.08
CA LYS A 65 22.19 -4.21 -14.17
C LYS A 65 22.80 -4.38 -12.78
N TYR A 66 24.02 -4.85 -12.73
CA TYR A 66 24.74 -5.14 -11.50
C TYR A 66 26.03 -4.33 -11.46
N VAL A 67 26.14 -3.41 -10.51
CA VAL A 67 27.30 -2.53 -10.39
C VAL A 67 28.30 -3.16 -9.43
N CYS A 68 29.52 -3.43 -9.87
CA CYS A 68 30.57 -3.95 -9.01
C CYS A 68 30.90 -2.93 -7.90
N LEU A 69 30.91 -3.35 -6.64
CA LEU A 69 31.17 -2.43 -5.53
C LEU A 69 32.60 -1.91 -5.51
N THR A 70 33.58 -2.73 -5.91
CA THR A 70 35.00 -2.37 -5.82
C THR A 70 35.46 -1.40 -6.91
N CYS A 71 35.01 -1.60 -8.16
CA CYS A 71 35.42 -0.76 -9.30
C CYS A 71 34.29 0.10 -9.90
N SER A 72 33.05 -0.03 -9.42
CA SER A 72 31.87 0.67 -9.95
C SER A 72 31.51 0.35 -11.41
N GLU A 73 32.05 -0.74 -11.98
CA GLU A 73 31.76 -1.17 -13.35
C GLU A 73 30.37 -1.82 -13.45
N PRO A 74 29.48 -1.36 -14.36
CA PRO A 74 28.17 -1.96 -14.56
C PRO A 74 28.25 -3.22 -15.43
N CYS A 75 27.76 -4.33 -14.91
CA CYS A 75 27.69 -5.63 -15.58
C CYS A 75 26.23 -6.02 -15.83
N VAL A 76 25.98 -6.82 -16.87
CA VAL A 76 24.70 -7.55 -17.05
C VAL A 76 24.80 -8.90 -16.32
N ASN A 77 23.66 -9.59 -16.11
CA ASN A 77 23.60 -10.83 -15.31
C ASN A 77 24.66 -11.88 -15.70
N GLY A 78 24.92 -12.06 -17.00
CA GLY A 78 25.93 -13.01 -17.49
C GLY A 78 27.38 -12.49 -17.40
N ASP A 79 27.59 -11.19 -17.49
CA ASP A 79 28.93 -10.59 -17.57
C ASP A 79 29.62 -10.50 -16.21
N ARG A 80 28.85 -10.52 -15.10
CA ARG A 80 29.40 -10.52 -13.74
C ARG A 80 30.41 -11.66 -13.52
N LYS A 81 30.09 -12.86 -14.01
CA LYS A 81 30.97 -14.01 -13.86
C LYS A 81 32.31 -13.76 -14.55
N THR A 82 32.27 -13.25 -15.78
CA THR A 82 33.49 -12.89 -16.52
C THR A 82 34.27 -11.75 -15.86
N HIS A 83 33.58 -10.79 -15.23
CA HIS A 83 34.21 -9.71 -14.47
C HIS A 83 34.90 -10.22 -13.22
N THR A 84 34.23 -11.10 -12.45
CA THR A 84 34.81 -11.74 -11.26
C THR A 84 36.02 -12.60 -11.62
N GLU A 85 35.96 -13.36 -12.72
CA GLU A 85 37.10 -14.17 -13.19
C GLU A 85 38.31 -13.32 -13.58
N LYS A 86 38.10 -12.12 -14.14
CA LYS A 86 39.19 -11.21 -14.54
C LYS A 86 39.76 -10.38 -13.40
N THR A 87 38.92 -9.91 -12.48
CA THR A 87 39.28 -8.91 -11.46
C THR A 87 39.35 -9.46 -10.04
N GLY A 88 38.75 -10.61 -9.79
CA GLY A 88 38.55 -11.15 -8.44
C GLY A 88 37.46 -10.44 -7.63
N HIS A 89 36.74 -9.46 -8.20
CA HIS A 89 35.67 -8.75 -7.48
C HIS A 89 34.41 -9.60 -7.37
N GLN A 90 33.93 -9.82 -6.16
CA GLN A 90 32.84 -10.80 -5.90
C GLN A 90 31.49 -10.16 -5.56
N PHE A 91 31.45 -8.87 -5.24
CA PHE A 91 30.25 -8.19 -4.74
C PHE A 91 29.71 -7.15 -5.72
N TYR A 92 28.40 -7.21 -5.94
CA TYR A 92 27.70 -6.35 -6.89
C TYR A 92 26.41 -5.82 -6.27
N MET A 93 25.99 -4.61 -6.67
CA MET A 93 24.71 -4.04 -6.30
C MET A 93 23.76 -4.08 -7.48
N GLU A 94 22.58 -4.66 -7.30
CA GLU A 94 21.54 -4.66 -8.32
C GLU A 94 20.94 -3.25 -8.47
N SER A 95 20.81 -2.76 -9.71
CA SER A 95 20.41 -1.38 -10.00
C SER A 95 18.99 -1.03 -9.55
N ARG A 96 18.08 -2.01 -9.42
CA ARG A 96 16.66 -1.79 -9.09
C ARG A 96 16.39 -1.91 -7.60
N SER A 97 16.60 -3.08 -7.03
CA SER A 97 16.32 -3.30 -5.61
C SER A 97 17.41 -2.73 -4.70
N ARG A 98 18.59 -2.40 -5.27
CA ARG A 98 19.80 -2.01 -4.51
C ARG A 98 20.28 -3.12 -3.57
N SER A 99 19.80 -4.34 -3.80
CA SER A 99 20.23 -5.55 -3.10
C SER A 99 21.67 -5.88 -3.42
N LEU A 100 22.39 -6.40 -2.43
CA LEU A 100 23.74 -6.90 -2.61
C LEU A 100 23.65 -8.29 -3.26
N TYR A 101 24.55 -8.58 -4.17
CA TYR A 101 24.70 -9.88 -4.82
C TYR A 101 26.13 -10.37 -4.66
N CYS A 102 26.29 -11.64 -4.29
CA CYS A 102 27.58 -12.30 -4.15
C CYS A 102 27.76 -13.29 -5.30
N GLN A 103 28.77 -13.08 -6.15
CA GLN A 103 29.02 -13.94 -7.29
C GLN A 103 29.57 -15.33 -6.91
N ALA A 104 30.22 -15.45 -5.75
CA ALA A 104 30.70 -16.74 -5.26
C ALA A 104 29.54 -17.63 -4.75
N CYS A 105 28.50 -17.02 -4.15
CA CYS A 105 27.27 -17.71 -3.75
C CYS A 105 26.27 -17.87 -4.90
N ASP A 106 26.46 -17.12 -5.99
CA ASP A 106 25.51 -16.94 -7.09
C ASP A 106 24.11 -16.46 -6.64
N ASP A 107 24.02 -15.76 -5.50
CA ASP A 107 22.77 -15.38 -4.84
C ASP A 107 22.80 -13.94 -4.28
N LEU A 108 21.60 -13.40 -4.00
CA LEU A 108 21.40 -12.14 -3.29
C LEU A 108 21.75 -12.31 -1.80
N VAL A 109 22.51 -11.34 -1.27
CA VAL A 109 22.94 -11.32 0.11
C VAL A 109 21.98 -10.47 0.94
N TYR A 110 21.27 -11.13 1.85
CA TYR A 110 20.35 -10.49 2.80
C TYR A 110 21.05 -10.32 4.15
N ASP A 111 21.68 -9.16 4.35
CA ASP A 111 22.32 -8.79 5.61
C ASP A 111 21.54 -7.66 6.30
N TYR A 112 21.10 -7.90 7.54
CA TYR A 112 20.37 -6.91 8.34
C TYR A 112 21.22 -5.68 8.68
N GLY A 113 22.55 -5.84 8.78
CA GLY A 113 23.47 -4.73 9.02
C GLY A 113 23.51 -3.75 7.85
N LEU A 114 23.58 -4.27 6.62
CA LEU A 114 23.56 -3.49 5.38
C LEU A 114 22.26 -2.72 5.18
N GLU A 115 21.10 -3.27 5.59
CA GLU A 115 19.82 -2.55 5.52
C GLU A 115 19.79 -1.28 6.38
N ARG A 116 20.47 -1.26 7.53
CA ARG A 116 20.58 -0.05 8.37
C ARG A 116 21.31 1.08 7.67
N PHE A 117 22.31 0.76 6.85
CA PHE A 117 23.04 1.76 6.08
C PHE A 117 22.21 2.33 4.93
N ARG A 118 21.24 1.57 4.39
CA ARG A 118 20.35 2.03 3.31
C ARG A 118 19.30 3.03 3.74
N SER A 119 18.98 3.13 5.03
CA SER A 119 17.98 4.08 5.52
C SER A 119 18.60 5.48 5.66
N PRO A 120 18.22 6.47 4.83
CA PRO A 120 18.67 7.83 5.01
C PRO A 120 17.87 8.43 6.15
N THR A 121 18.37 8.33 7.38
CA THR A 121 17.99 9.25 8.48
C THR A 121 16.48 9.45 8.69
N LEU A 122 15.81 8.53 9.37
CA LEU A 122 14.97 9.00 10.49
C LEU A 122 15.95 9.45 11.56
N LYS A 123 16.34 10.72 11.53
CA LYS A 123 16.90 11.39 12.70
C LYS A 123 15.77 11.50 13.72
N TYR A 124 15.39 10.38 14.35
CA TYR A 124 14.91 10.46 15.71
C TYR A 124 16.05 11.15 16.48
N GLN A 125 15.75 12.26 17.13
CA GLN A 125 16.68 12.93 18.01
C GLN A 125 16.96 12.03 19.22
N VAL A 126 17.72 10.96 19.03
CA VAL A 126 18.41 10.30 20.13
C VAL A 126 19.60 11.20 20.41
N SER A 127 19.49 11.92 21.52
CA SER A 127 20.57 12.66 22.17
C SER A 127 21.92 11.99 21.95
N LYS A 128 22.90 12.76 21.46
CA LYS A 128 24.29 12.33 21.17
C LYS A 128 25.08 11.82 22.39
N ASN A 129 24.43 11.62 23.54
CA ASN A 129 25.06 11.23 24.79
C ASN A 129 24.70 9.82 25.30
N ARG A 130 23.99 8.97 24.52
CA ARG A 130 23.82 7.57 24.95
C ARG A 130 25.04 6.71 24.60
N PRO A 131 25.70 6.06 25.57
CA PRO A 131 26.82 5.17 25.30
C PRO A 131 26.39 3.99 24.44
N HIS A 132 27.23 3.62 23.47
CA HIS A 132 27.01 2.57 22.45
C HIS A 132 26.59 1.19 23.04
N SER A 133 26.81 0.95 24.33
CA SER A 133 26.37 -0.25 25.06
C SER A 133 24.84 -0.36 25.20
N GLU A 134 24.12 0.77 25.32
CA GLU A 134 22.66 0.76 25.49
C GLU A 134 21.93 0.43 24.18
N VAL A 135 22.48 0.82 23.03
CA VAL A 135 21.88 0.54 21.71
C VAL A 135 21.88 -0.96 21.42
N ALA A 136 22.93 -1.69 21.82
CA ALA A 136 22.99 -3.14 21.67
C ALA A 136 21.99 -3.84 22.61
N ALA A 137 21.80 -3.33 23.83
CA ALA A 137 20.81 -3.84 24.76
C ALA A 137 19.37 -3.56 24.27
N ASP A 138 19.10 -2.36 23.75
CA ASP A 138 17.83 -1.99 23.12
C ASP A 138 17.58 -2.81 21.86
N GLU A 139 18.62 -3.11 21.07
CA GLU A 139 18.51 -3.93 19.87
C GLU A 139 18.28 -5.41 20.20
N ILE A 140 18.93 -5.93 21.24
CA ILE A 140 18.66 -7.28 21.78
C ILE A 140 17.26 -7.32 22.38
N TYR A 141 16.84 -6.28 23.10
CA TYR A 141 15.49 -6.16 23.66
C TYR A 141 14.45 -6.11 22.54
N VAL A 142 14.64 -5.28 21.52
CA VAL A 142 13.77 -5.21 20.35
C VAL A 142 13.81 -6.52 19.59
N ARG A 143 14.95 -7.18 19.40
CA ARG A 143 15.02 -8.48 18.70
C ARG A 143 14.38 -9.62 19.49
N ASN A 144 14.42 -9.58 20.81
CA ASN A 144 13.83 -10.58 21.70
C ASN A 144 12.34 -10.34 21.95
N ASN A 145 11.87 -9.09 21.80
CA ASN A 145 10.46 -8.72 21.99
C ASN A 145 9.74 -8.35 20.68
N ALA A 146 10.45 -8.24 19.55
CA ALA A 146 9.85 -8.15 18.22
C ALA A 146 9.53 -9.55 17.75
N ASN A 147 8.24 -9.84 17.68
CA ASN A 147 7.71 -11.07 17.12
C ASN A 147 8.26 -11.25 15.68
N LYS A 148 9.11 -12.25 15.49
CA LYS A 148 9.59 -12.64 14.16
C LYS A 148 8.45 -13.36 13.46
N ARG A 149 7.69 -12.66 12.61
CA ARG A 149 6.63 -13.23 11.77
C ARG A 149 7.08 -14.58 11.18
N PRO A 150 6.60 -15.73 11.68
CA PRO A 150 6.96 -17.01 11.10
C PRO A 150 6.36 -17.07 9.69
N CYS A 151 7.11 -17.65 8.76
CA CYS A 151 6.74 -17.80 7.35
C CYS A 151 5.53 -18.73 7.11
N THR A 152 4.80 -19.12 8.15
CA THR A 152 3.60 -19.95 8.09
C THR A 152 2.35 -19.08 7.92
N ARG A 153 1.87 -18.96 6.67
CA ARG A 153 0.67 -18.22 6.23
C ARG A 153 0.59 -16.77 6.76
N GLN A 154 1.14 -15.85 5.96
CA GLN A 154 1.06 -14.39 6.09
C GLN A 154 -0.24 -13.90 6.75
N GLY A 155 -0.21 -13.55 8.04
CA GLY A 155 -1.19 -12.67 8.71
C GLY A 155 -2.66 -13.09 8.68
N ALA A 156 -3.05 -14.20 8.05
CA ALA A 156 -4.46 -14.52 7.81
C ALA A 156 -5.10 -15.12 9.07
N ARG A 157 -5.84 -14.29 9.81
CA ARG A 157 -6.61 -14.69 11.00
C ARG A 157 -8.09 -14.52 10.76
N GLY A 158 -8.89 -15.48 11.25
CA GLY A 158 -10.35 -15.38 11.17
C GLY A 158 -10.92 -14.31 12.09
N LEU A 159 -12.09 -13.77 11.74
CA LEU A 159 -12.92 -12.98 12.66
C LEU A 159 -14.07 -13.85 13.17
N TYR A 160 -14.24 -13.90 14.49
CA TYR A 160 -15.41 -14.57 15.07
C TYR A 160 -16.68 -13.82 14.68
N ASN A 161 -17.69 -14.58 14.28
CA ASN A 161 -19.02 -14.02 14.07
C ASN A 161 -19.73 -13.88 15.42
N LEU A 162 -19.96 -12.64 15.87
CA LEU A 162 -20.66 -12.34 17.13
C LEU A 162 -22.19 -12.38 16.97
N GLY A 163 -22.66 -13.15 15.98
CA GLY A 163 -24.07 -13.33 15.65
C GLY A 163 -24.36 -13.16 14.17
N GLN A 164 -24.76 -11.95 13.78
CA GLN A 164 -25.06 -11.58 12.38
C GLN A 164 -24.05 -10.55 11.85
N THR A 165 -22.80 -10.66 12.28
CA THR A 165 -21.71 -9.69 11.99
C THR A 165 -20.89 -10.03 10.74
N CYS A 166 -21.37 -10.94 9.89
CA CYS A 166 -20.64 -11.34 8.69
C CYS A 166 -20.39 -10.16 7.74
N TYR A 167 -21.34 -9.22 7.60
CA TYR A 167 -21.21 -8.01 6.79
C TYR A 167 -20.05 -7.11 7.26
N MET A 168 -19.87 -6.97 8.57
CA MET A 168 -18.74 -6.22 9.16
C MET A 168 -17.43 -6.98 8.95
N ASN A 169 -17.44 -8.29 9.21
CA ASN A 169 -16.25 -9.12 9.15
C ASN A 169 -15.64 -9.16 7.74
N VAL A 170 -16.45 -9.21 6.68
CA VAL A 170 -15.92 -9.21 5.30
C VAL A 170 -15.23 -7.89 4.95
N ILE A 171 -15.78 -6.75 5.36
CA ILE A 171 -15.17 -5.43 5.13
C ILE A 171 -13.89 -5.28 5.96
N LEU A 172 -13.94 -5.69 7.23
CA LEU A 172 -12.80 -5.57 8.12
C LEU A 172 -11.63 -6.45 7.65
N GLN A 173 -11.88 -7.68 7.19
CA GLN A 173 -10.83 -8.53 6.61
C GLN A 173 -10.17 -7.89 5.39
N ALA A 174 -10.96 -7.28 4.51
CA ALA A 174 -10.43 -6.57 3.34
C ALA A 174 -9.55 -5.39 3.75
N MET A 175 -9.98 -4.58 4.71
CA MET A 175 -9.20 -3.44 5.21
C MET A 175 -7.93 -3.85 5.97
N LEU A 176 -7.99 -4.89 6.80
CA LEU A 176 -6.84 -5.39 7.57
C LEU A 176 -5.69 -5.89 6.70
N HIS A 177 -5.98 -6.28 5.46
CA HIS A 177 -5.00 -6.75 4.50
C HIS A 177 -4.56 -5.66 3.51
N ASP A 178 -5.12 -4.45 3.62
CA ASP A 178 -4.65 -3.32 2.82
C ASP A 178 -3.34 -2.75 3.41
N PRO A 179 -2.26 -2.65 2.61
CA PRO A 179 -0.97 -2.19 3.08
C PRO A 179 -0.98 -0.70 3.46
N LEU A 180 -1.76 0.15 2.78
CA LEU A 180 -1.82 1.58 3.09
C LEU A 180 -2.47 1.78 4.47
N LEU A 181 -3.60 1.12 4.73
CA LEU A 181 -4.27 1.17 6.03
C LEU A 181 -3.41 0.57 7.14
N SER A 182 -2.74 -0.56 6.87
CA SER A 182 -1.81 -1.18 7.82
C SER A 182 -0.67 -0.23 8.21
N THR A 183 -0.08 0.47 7.23
CA THR A 183 0.98 1.44 7.53
C THR A 183 0.46 2.65 8.31
N TYR A 184 -0.78 3.09 8.06
CA TYR A 184 -1.39 4.19 8.78
C TYR A 184 -1.65 3.84 10.25
N PHE A 185 -2.40 2.77 10.51
CA PHE A 185 -2.81 2.43 11.88
C PHE A 185 -1.65 1.92 12.75
N LEU A 186 -0.70 1.16 12.18
CA LEU A 186 0.49 0.72 12.92
C LEU A 186 1.57 1.80 13.03
N GLY A 187 1.46 2.88 12.25
CA GLY A 187 2.40 4.00 12.22
C GLY A 187 1.99 5.19 13.09
N ASN A 188 1.13 4.99 14.09
CA ASN A 188 0.54 6.04 14.93
C ASN A 188 -0.32 7.06 14.15
N GLY A 189 -0.97 6.65 13.05
CA GLY A 189 -1.85 7.52 12.27
C GLY A 189 -3.11 7.97 13.01
N HIS A 190 -3.60 7.17 13.96
CA HIS A 190 -4.64 7.58 14.91
C HIS A 190 -4.18 7.23 16.33
N GLN A 191 -3.93 8.24 17.15
CA GLN A 191 -3.37 8.08 18.49
C GLN A 191 -4.49 7.84 19.51
N THR A 192 -4.72 6.58 19.85
CA THR A 192 -5.84 6.15 20.73
C THR A 192 -5.78 6.77 22.12
N TYR A 193 -4.59 7.01 22.67
CA TYR A 193 -4.39 7.57 24.01
C TYR A 193 -4.64 9.08 24.08
N ASP A 194 -4.45 9.80 22.98
CA ASP A 194 -4.64 11.25 22.88
C ASP A 194 -6.03 11.61 22.33
N CYS A 195 -6.79 10.62 21.88
CA CYS A 195 -8.12 10.79 21.32
C CYS A 195 -9.13 11.16 22.41
N THR A 196 -9.78 12.32 22.25
CA THR A 196 -10.81 12.82 23.19
C THR A 196 -12.23 12.51 22.74
N VAL A 197 -12.40 11.91 21.54
CA VAL A 197 -13.71 11.58 20.98
C VAL A 197 -14.30 10.37 21.70
N PRO A 198 -15.46 10.49 22.37
CA PRO A 198 -16.10 9.36 23.03
C PRO A 198 -16.56 8.33 21.99
N ASP A 199 -16.38 7.05 22.29
CA ASP A 199 -16.79 5.94 21.42
C ASP A 199 -16.26 6.05 19.97
N CYS A 200 -15.02 6.55 19.84
CA CYS A 200 -14.38 6.79 18.55
C CYS A 200 -14.23 5.49 17.72
N VAL A 201 -14.82 5.49 16.53
CA VAL A 201 -14.66 4.40 15.54
C VAL A 201 -13.20 4.26 15.10
N GLY A 202 -12.49 5.39 14.91
CA GLY A 202 -11.07 5.40 14.59
C GLY A 202 -10.21 4.66 15.63
N CYS A 203 -10.50 4.85 16.93
CA CYS A 203 -9.83 4.12 18.01
C CYS A 203 -10.09 2.62 17.92
N ALA A 204 -11.34 2.22 17.71
CA ALA A 204 -11.73 0.82 17.64
C ALA A 204 -11.11 0.11 16.42
N VAL A 205 -10.98 0.82 15.28
CA VAL A 205 -10.26 0.31 14.11
C VAL A 205 -8.77 0.19 14.41
N ALA A 206 -8.13 1.19 15.00
CA ALA A 206 -6.71 1.16 15.36
C ALA A 206 -6.39 -0.03 16.29
N GLU A 207 -7.22 -0.26 17.32
CA GLU A 207 -7.13 -1.42 18.21
C GLU A 207 -7.28 -2.74 17.46
N THR A 208 -8.21 -2.81 16.50
CA THR A 208 -8.40 -4.00 15.66
C THR A 208 -7.16 -4.29 14.81
N PHE A 209 -6.54 -3.27 14.21
CA PHE A 209 -5.29 -3.42 13.46
C PHE A 209 -4.15 -3.88 14.38
N TYR A 210 -4.08 -3.36 15.60
CA TYR A 210 -3.13 -3.80 16.60
C TYR A 210 -3.36 -5.28 16.98
N ASP A 211 -4.56 -5.67 17.36
CA ASP A 211 -4.89 -7.05 17.76
C ASP A 211 -4.64 -8.07 16.65
N PHE A 212 -4.94 -7.69 15.41
CA PHE A 212 -4.68 -8.51 14.23
C PHE A 212 -3.18 -8.76 14.02
N ASN A 213 -2.34 -7.73 14.23
CA ASN A 213 -0.89 -7.79 13.97
C ASN A 213 0.00 -8.15 15.17
N ASN A 214 -0.49 -7.98 16.40
CA ASN A 214 0.31 -8.12 17.62
C ASN A 214 0.58 -9.59 17.99
N THR A 215 -0.36 -10.49 17.70
CA THR A 215 -0.28 -11.88 18.15
C THR A 215 -0.10 -12.86 17.00
N GLU A 216 0.92 -13.73 17.10
CA GLU A 216 1.15 -14.88 16.20
C GLU A 216 0.17 -16.05 16.44
N LYS A 217 -1.05 -15.76 16.91
CA LYS A 217 -2.08 -16.77 17.13
C LYS A 217 -2.78 -17.08 15.82
N VAL A 218 -2.92 -18.37 15.53
CA VAL A 218 -3.74 -18.88 14.41
C VAL A 218 -5.24 -18.72 14.72
N GLU A 219 -5.59 -18.57 15.99
CA GLU A 219 -6.97 -18.38 16.45
C GLU A 219 -7.56 -17.07 15.92
N GLY A 220 -8.86 -17.13 15.63
CA GLY A 220 -9.62 -15.95 15.27
C GLY A 220 -9.68 -14.94 16.41
N PHE A 221 -10.09 -13.71 16.10
CA PHE A 221 -10.34 -12.67 17.09
C PHE A 221 -11.70 -12.03 16.86
N ALA A 222 -12.17 -11.24 17.84
CA ALA A 222 -13.45 -10.58 17.78
C ALA A 222 -13.25 -9.06 17.80
N ALA A 223 -13.80 -8.35 16.82
CA ALA A 223 -13.77 -6.89 16.77
C ALA A 223 -14.91 -6.29 17.61
N LEU A 224 -14.96 -6.62 18.91
CA LEU A 224 -16.07 -6.27 19.81
C LEU A 224 -16.20 -4.74 19.98
N ASN A 225 -15.07 -4.05 20.19
CA ASN A 225 -15.06 -2.60 20.36
C ASN A 225 -15.51 -1.88 19.08
N LEU A 226 -15.13 -2.39 17.91
CA LEU A 226 -15.58 -1.86 16.63
C LEU A 226 -17.09 -2.06 16.43
N LEU A 227 -17.62 -3.23 16.78
CA LEU A 227 -19.05 -3.50 16.73
C LEU A 227 -19.83 -2.52 17.63
N LEU A 228 -19.37 -2.36 18.87
CA LEU A 228 -20.02 -1.45 19.84
C LEU A 228 -19.94 0.01 19.39
N ALA A 229 -18.77 0.47 18.93
CA ALA A 229 -18.60 1.81 18.39
C ALA A 229 -19.51 2.04 17.16
N SER A 230 -19.63 1.03 16.28
CA SER A 230 -20.51 1.09 15.10
C SER A 230 -21.99 1.25 15.51
N TRP A 231 -22.45 0.49 16.51
CA TRP A 231 -23.83 0.57 17.01
C TRP A 231 -24.17 1.91 17.66
N LYS A 232 -23.21 2.48 18.40
CA LYS A 232 -23.38 3.80 19.01
C LYS A 232 -23.36 4.92 17.98
N ALA A 233 -22.54 4.79 16.95
CA ALA A 233 -22.40 5.79 15.90
C ALA A 233 -23.53 5.74 14.84
N SER A 234 -24.19 4.60 14.64
CA SER A 234 -25.34 4.49 13.73
C SER A 234 -26.41 3.54 14.28
N PRO A 235 -27.59 4.06 14.65
CA PRO A 235 -28.72 3.24 15.08
C PRO A 235 -29.19 2.22 14.04
N ALA A 236 -28.99 2.50 12.74
CA ALA A 236 -29.37 1.59 11.66
C ALA A 236 -28.53 0.30 11.66
N LEU A 237 -27.27 0.41 12.08
CA LEU A 237 -26.34 -0.72 12.23
C LEU A 237 -26.48 -1.42 13.58
N ALA A 238 -27.19 -0.82 14.53
CA ALA A 238 -27.38 -1.37 15.86
C ALA A 238 -28.35 -2.56 15.87
N GLY A 239 -28.03 -3.55 16.71
CA GLY A 239 -28.86 -4.73 16.94
C GLY A 239 -28.36 -5.97 16.20
N TYR A 240 -29.22 -6.98 16.16
CA TYR A 240 -28.84 -8.35 15.76
C TYR A 240 -29.33 -8.72 14.36
N ARG A 241 -29.30 -7.78 13.41
CA ARG A 241 -29.72 -8.01 12.02
C ARG A 241 -28.52 -8.02 11.09
N GLN A 242 -28.58 -8.86 10.06
CA GLN A 242 -27.69 -8.78 8.90
C GLN A 242 -27.95 -7.47 8.16
N GLN A 243 -26.87 -6.83 7.70
CA GLN A 243 -26.88 -5.58 6.96
C GLN A 243 -26.11 -5.74 5.64
N ASP A 244 -26.23 -4.77 4.75
CA ASP A 244 -25.43 -4.71 3.53
C ASP A 244 -23.97 -4.39 3.88
N ALA A 245 -23.03 -5.14 3.30
CA ALA A 245 -21.60 -4.93 3.52
C ALA A 245 -21.10 -3.63 2.88
N HIS A 246 -21.68 -3.22 1.75
CA HIS A 246 -21.34 -1.96 1.07
C HIS A 246 -21.81 -0.75 1.90
N GLU A 247 -23.02 -0.81 2.46
CA GLU A 247 -23.51 0.23 3.38
C GLU A 247 -22.60 0.35 4.62
N TYR A 248 -22.15 -0.78 5.18
CA TYR A 248 -21.21 -0.77 6.28
C TYR A 248 -19.83 -0.22 5.88
N TYR A 249 -19.35 -0.52 4.67
CA TYR A 249 -18.11 0.04 4.14
C TYR A 249 -18.18 1.56 4.02
N GLN A 250 -19.26 2.10 3.44
CA GLN A 250 -19.47 3.54 3.31
C GLN A 250 -19.52 4.20 4.69
N PHE A 251 -20.32 3.63 5.62
CA PHE A 251 -20.35 4.08 7.02
C PHE A 251 -18.96 4.12 7.64
N LEU A 252 -18.16 3.07 7.46
CA LEU A 252 -16.84 2.96 8.09
C LEU A 252 -15.86 3.98 7.50
N VAL A 253 -15.83 4.15 6.17
CA VAL A 253 -14.98 5.15 5.50
C VAL A 253 -15.37 6.57 5.94
N ASP A 254 -16.66 6.88 6.02
CA ASP A 254 -17.16 8.18 6.46
C ASP A 254 -16.79 8.47 7.92
N ARG A 255 -16.93 7.48 8.80
CA ARG A 255 -16.53 7.61 10.20
C ARG A 255 -15.03 7.75 10.36
N LEU A 256 -14.23 7.00 9.60
CA LEU A 256 -12.78 7.14 9.59
C LEU A 256 -12.37 8.54 9.13
N HIS A 257 -12.98 9.05 8.05
CA HIS A 257 -12.79 10.41 7.60
C HIS A 257 -13.10 11.44 8.70
N ALA A 258 -14.26 11.35 9.35
CA ALA A 258 -14.69 12.28 10.40
C ALA A 258 -13.81 12.21 11.67
N THR A 259 -13.10 11.10 11.90
CA THR A 259 -12.19 10.94 13.04
C THR A 259 -10.76 11.37 12.76
N ALA A 260 -10.44 11.82 11.54
CA ALA A 260 -9.11 12.33 11.22
C ALA A 260 -8.92 13.76 11.72
N ASP A 261 -7.75 14.06 12.28
CA ASP A 261 -7.44 15.36 12.88
C ASP A 261 -7.54 16.52 11.86
N ASP A 262 -7.05 16.31 10.64
CA ASP A 262 -7.06 17.30 9.56
C ASP A 262 -8.30 17.19 8.64
N HIS A 263 -9.42 16.64 9.12
CA HIS A 263 -10.63 16.53 8.31
C HIS A 263 -11.29 17.90 8.08
N LEU A 264 -11.94 18.05 6.92
CA LEU A 264 -12.74 19.22 6.57
C LEU A 264 -14.10 18.71 6.12
N ASP A 265 -15.18 19.24 6.71
CA ASP A 265 -16.59 18.87 6.40
C ASP A 265 -17.09 19.43 5.05
N ASP A 266 -16.19 20.03 4.27
CA ASP A 266 -16.57 20.71 3.04
C ASP A 266 -16.60 19.73 1.87
N ASN A 267 -17.80 19.52 1.33
CA ASN A 267 -18.06 18.68 0.15
C ASN A 267 -17.24 19.14 -1.08
N ASP A 268 -16.71 20.36 -1.07
CA ASP A 268 -15.79 20.89 -2.08
C ASP A 268 -14.30 20.54 -1.79
N GLN A 269 -14.05 19.23 -1.88
CA GLN A 269 -12.99 18.66 -2.72
C GLN A 269 -11.50 18.90 -2.42
N ASN A 270 -11.11 19.42 -1.26
CA ASN A 270 -9.69 19.50 -0.90
C ASN A 270 -9.35 19.13 0.56
N CYS A 271 -10.10 18.20 1.16
CA CYS A 271 -9.74 17.65 2.47
C CYS A 271 -8.34 16.99 2.42
N PRO A 272 -7.38 17.41 3.28
CA PRO A 272 -6.03 16.86 3.28
C PRO A 272 -5.91 15.56 4.07
N CYS A 273 -6.98 15.11 4.75
CA CYS A 273 -6.92 13.95 5.63
C CYS A 273 -6.55 12.67 4.87
N PHE A 274 -5.97 11.73 5.60
CA PHE A 274 -5.48 10.47 5.05
C PHE A 274 -6.58 9.69 4.32
N PHE A 275 -7.76 9.52 4.96
CA PHE A 275 -8.86 8.74 4.40
C PHE A 275 -9.45 9.37 3.12
N HIS A 276 -9.49 10.70 3.03
CA HIS A 276 -9.85 11.40 1.80
C HIS A 276 -8.88 11.10 0.66
N LYS A 277 -7.57 11.12 0.91
CA LYS A 277 -6.56 10.79 -0.11
C LYS A 277 -6.53 9.31 -0.48
N ALA A 278 -6.91 8.44 0.46
CA ALA A 278 -6.94 7.01 0.27
C ALA A 278 -8.15 6.58 -0.57
N PHE A 279 -9.36 6.97 -0.18
CA PHE A 279 -10.61 6.43 -0.72
C PHE A 279 -11.35 7.34 -1.70
N TYR A 280 -11.14 8.66 -1.65
CA TYR A 280 -11.96 9.60 -2.42
C TYR A 280 -11.31 9.96 -3.76
N GLY A 281 -12.03 9.66 -4.84
CA GLY A 281 -11.78 10.10 -6.20
C GLY A 281 -12.75 11.20 -6.66
N LYS A 282 -12.76 11.47 -7.97
CA LYS A 282 -13.71 12.40 -8.60
C LYS A 282 -14.20 11.82 -9.92
N LEU A 283 -15.51 11.83 -10.13
CA LEU A 283 -16.17 11.61 -11.41
C LEU A 283 -16.38 12.95 -12.12
N ARG A 284 -16.41 12.88 -13.45
CA ARG A 284 -16.80 13.97 -14.33
C ARG A 284 -18.00 13.51 -15.14
N SER A 285 -19.15 14.10 -14.85
CA SER A 285 -20.36 13.99 -15.63
C SER A 285 -20.35 15.05 -16.74
N SER A 286 -20.50 14.61 -17.98
CA SER A 286 -20.59 15.48 -19.14
C SER A 286 -21.94 15.30 -19.81
N VAL A 287 -22.69 16.38 -20.00
CA VAL A 287 -23.97 16.38 -20.71
C VAL A 287 -23.82 17.20 -21.98
N THR A 288 -23.95 16.56 -23.13
CA THR A 288 -23.79 17.17 -24.45
C THR A 288 -25.15 17.35 -25.11
N CYS A 289 -25.53 18.60 -25.40
CA CYS A 289 -26.73 18.93 -26.15
C CYS A 289 -26.58 18.52 -27.62
N HIS A 290 -27.59 17.85 -28.20
CA HIS A 290 -27.56 17.43 -29.60
C HIS A 290 -27.87 18.56 -30.59
N GLN A 291 -28.50 19.65 -30.13
CA GLN A 291 -28.91 20.76 -30.99
C GLN A 291 -27.78 21.78 -31.19
N CYS A 292 -27.20 22.31 -30.11
CA CYS A 292 -26.16 23.34 -30.17
C CYS A 292 -24.74 22.81 -29.90
N GLY A 293 -24.60 21.54 -29.48
CA GLY A 293 -23.30 20.97 -29.13
C GLY A 293 -22.72 21.44 -27.79
N ASN A 294 -23.44 22.28 -27.02
CA ASN A 294 -22.96 22.74 -25.72
C ASN A 294 -22.74 21.56 -24.76
N VAL A 295 -21.61 21.58 -24.03
CA VAL A 295 -21.24 20.55 -23.07
C VAL A 295 -21.22 21.16 -21.67
N THR A 296 -22.11 20.68 -20.80
CA THR A 296 -22.07 21.03 -19.37
C THR A 296 -21.30 19.97 -18.60
N LEU A 297 -20.40 20.41 -17.74
CA LEU A 297 -19.54 19.55 -16.92
C LEU A 297 -19.90 19.70 -15.45
N THR A 298 -20.04 18.58 -14.76
CA THR A 298 -20.25 18.50 -13.31
C THR A 298 -19.25 17.52 -12.73
N GLU A 299 -18.70 17.85 -11.56
CA GLU A 299 -17.70 17.03 -10.88
C GLU A 299 -18.27 16.51 -9.58
N ASP A 300 -18.34 15.19 -9.47
CA ASP A 300 -18.96 14.51 -8.34
C ASP A 300 -17.87 13.75 -7.56
N PRO A 301 -17.79 13.89 -6.22
CA PRO A 301 -16.90 13.05 -5.43
C PRO A 301 -17.31 11.58 -5.53
N MET A 302 -16.35 10.66 -5.45
CA MET A 302 -16.62 9.22 -5.44
C MET A 302 -15.79 8.50 -4.38
N VAL A 303 -16.39 7.57 -3.65
CA VAL A 303 -15.73 6.67 -2.70
C VAL A 303 -15.61 5.25 -3.27
N ASP A 304 -16.56 4.87 -4.13
CA ASP A 304 -16.65 3.59 -4.81
C ASP A 304 -17.33 3.76 -6.18
N LEU A 305 -17.27 2.75 -7.04
CA LEU A 305 -18.08 2.69 -8.27
C LEU A 305 -19.07 1.53 -8.20
N SER A 306 -20.35 1.83 -8.09
CA SER A 306 -21.40 0.81 -8.18
C SER A 306 -21.63 0.41 -9.65
N LEU A 307 -21.20 -0.80 -10.03
CA LEU A 307 -21.23 -1.27 -11.42
C LEU A 307 -22.45 -2.14 -11.75
N ASP A 308 -23.14 -1.86 -12.86
CA ASP A 308 -24.23 -2.72 -13.37
C ASP A 308 -23.67 -3.94 -14.10
N VAL A 309 -23.79 -5.11 -13.45
CA VAL A 309 -23.34 -6.40 -13.97
C VAL A 309 -24.26 -6.94 -15.09
N GLN A 310 -25.45 -6.40 -15.25
CA GLN A 310 -26.45 -6.86 -16.23
C GLN A 310 -26.55 -5.99 -17.48
N ALA A 311 -25.77 -4.92 -17.60
CA ALA A 311 -25.97 -3.92 -18.64
C ALA A 311 -25.90 -4.47 -20.08
N LYS A 312 -25.04 -5.47 -20.36
CA LYS A 312 -24.99 -6.14 -21.68
C LYS A 312 -26.22 -7.01 -21.99
N LYS A 313 -26.99 -7.44 -20.97
CA LYS A 313 -28.21 -8.24 -21.14
C LYS A 313 -29.38 -7.42 -21.70
N ARG A 314 -29.34 -6.08 -21.52
CA ARG A 314 -30.40 -5.16 -22.00
C ARG A 314 -30.18 -4.64 -23.41
N VAL A 315 -28.93 -4.58 -23.90
CA VAL A 315 -28.58 -3.96 -25.19
C VAL A 315 -28.67 -4.94 -26.37
N MET A 316 -28.51 -6.24 -26.12
CA MET A 316 -28.69 -7.27 -27.14
C MET A 316 -29.83 -8.18 -26.74
N GLY A 317 -31.03 -7.99 -27.32
CA GLY A 317 -32.20 -8.88 -27.16
C GLY A 317 -32.00 -10.34 -27.63
N GLY A 318 -30.78 -10.86 -27.54
CA GLY A 318 -30.40 -12.24 -27.77
C GLY A 318 -30.29 -12.98 -26.44
N SER A 319 -31.13 -14.00 -26.31
CA SER A 319 -31.19 -15.01 -25.25
C SER A 319 -29.94 -15.91 -25.23
N SER A 320 -28.72 -15.35 -25.16
CA SER A 320 -27.52 -16.16 -24.89
C SER A 320 -27.25 -16.16 -23.40
N ALA A 321 -27.76 -17.19 -22.72
CA ALA A 321 -27.73 -17.38 -21.28
C ALA A 321 -26.32 -17.64 -20.69
N THR A 322 -25.25 -17.41 -21.44
CA THR A 322 -23.89 -17.88 -21.11
C THR A 322 -22.78 -16.83 -21.24
N ALA A 323 -23.07 -15.58 -21.61
CA ALA A 323 -22.05 -14.53 -21.60
C ALA A 323 -21.76 -14.09 -20.16
N THR A 324 -20.64 -14.52 -19.59
CA THR A 324 -20.16 -14.06 -18.28
C THR A 324 -19.80 -12.58 -18.36
N ALA A 325 -20.35 -11.77 -17.45
CA ALA A 325 -19.99 -10.36 -17.35
C ALA A 325 -18.52 -10.25 -16.92
N THR A 326 -17.73 -9.48 -17.67
CA THR A 326 -16.35 -9.16 -17.31
C THR A 326 -16.31 -7.81 -16.62
N LEU A 327 -15.40 -7.61 -15.66
CA LEU A 327 -15.21 -6.32 -14.98
C LEU A 327 -14.96 -5.19 -15.99
N SER A 328 -14.12 -5.43 -17.00
CA SER A 328 -13.89 -4.49 -18.10
C SER A 328 -15.19 -4.12 -18.82
N GLY A 329 -16.07 -5.11 -19.09
CA GLY A 329 -17.37 -4.86 -19.70
C GLY A 329 -18.31 -4.02 -18.83
N CYS A 330 -18.27 -4.21 -17.51
CA CYS A 330 -19.04 -3.38 -16.57
C CYS A 330 -18.52 -1.94 -16.53
N LEU A 331 -17.19 -1.73 -16.53
CA LEU A 331 -16.56 -0.41 -16.56
C LEU A 331 -16.79 0.32 -17.90
N GLU A 332 -16.74 -0.40 -19.02
CA GLU A 332 -17.12 0.11 -20.34
C GLU A 332 -18.57 0.58 -20.33
N SER A 333 -19.47 -0.22 -19.75
CA SER A 333 -20.87 0.14 -19.65
C SER A 333 -21.08 1.37 -18.75
N PHE A 334 -20.40 1.44 -17.61
CA PHE A 334 -20.46 2.56 -16.67
C PHE A 334 -20.03 3.89 -17.31
N THR A 335 -19.03 3.84 -18.19
CA THR A 335 -18.51 5.02 -18.91
C THR A 335 -19.14 5.24 -20.29
N SER A 336 -20.12 4.42 -20.66
CA SER A 336 -20.79 4.52 -21.95
C SER A 336 -21.70 5.76 -22.01
N PRO A 337 -21.81 6.43 -23.18
CA PRO A 337 -22.73 7.55 -23.32
C PRO A 337 -24.19 7.07 -23.29
N GLU A 338 -24.97 7.62 -22.37
CA GLU A 338 -26.41 7.35 -22.24
C GLU A 338 -27.25 8.52 -22.75
N ARG A 339 -28.34 8.23 -23.46
CA ARG A 339 -29.28 9.27 -23.90
C ARG A 339 -30.22 9.60 -22.74
N LEU A 340 -30.30 10.88 -22.39
CA LEU A 340 -31.25 11.33 -21.37
C LEU A 340 -32.68 11.18 -21.88
N MET A 341 -33.61 10.87 -20.97
CA MET A 341 -35.03 10.77 -21.29
C MET A 341 -35.57 12.12 -21.78
N ALA A 342 -36.60 12.06 -22.64
CA ALA A 342 -37.22 13.26 -23.16
C ALA A 342 -37.80 14.12 -22.03
N GLY A 343 -37.55 15.43 -22.07
CA GLY A 343 -38.07 16.40 -21.10
C GLY A 343 -37.25 16.60 -19.82
N VAL A 344 -36.12 15.88 -19.65
CA VAL A 344 -35.28 15.97 -18.44
C VAL A 344 -34.18 17.04 -18.53
N TYR A 345 -33.83 17.49 -19.74
CA TYR A 345 -32.72 18.42 -19.96
C TYR A 345 -33.17 19.71 -20.67
N ASN A 346 -32.93 20.85 -20.01
CA ASN A 346 -33.09 22.19 -20.55
C ASN A 346 -31.71 22.77 -20.88
N CYS A 347 -31.49 23.13 -22.14
CA CYS A 347 -30.18 23.60 -22.57
C CYS A 347 -30.04 25.12 -22.40
N SER A 348 -29.08 25.57 -21.61
CA SER A 348 -28.75 27.00 -21.48
C SER A 348 -28.31 27.65 -22.79
N GLY A 349 -27.64 26.90 -23.67
CA GLY A 349 -27.21 27.38 -24.99
C GLY A 349 -28.31 27.38 -26.07
N CYS A 350 -29.51 26.87 -25.75
CA CYS A 350 -30.70 26.95 -26.61
C CYS A 350 -31.82 27.72 -25.90
N ASP A 351 -31.48 28.79 -25.16
CA ASP A 351 -32.41 29.65 -24.43
C ASP A 351 -33.30 28.90 -23.42
N GLY A 352 -32.76 27.86 -22.78
CA GLY A 352 -33.47 27.07 -21.76
C GLY A 352 -34.51 26.10 -22.32
N THR A 353 -34.56 25.91 -23.64
CA THR A 353 -35.49 24.95 -24.26
C THR A 353 -35.13 23.50 -23.97
N GLN A 354 -36.15 22.64 -23.99
CA GLN A 354 -35.96 21.20 -23.83
C GLN A 354 -35.26 20.62 -25.05
N GLN A 355 -34.13 19.96 -24.82
CA GLN A 355 -33.32 19.38 -25.88
C GLN A 355 -32.96 17.93 -25.58
N LYS A 356 -32.73 17.16 -26.64
CA LYS A 356 -32.10 15.84 -26.50
C LYS A 356 -30.64 16.03 -26.13
N ALA A 357 -30.17 15.24 -25.18
CA ALA A 357 -28.79 15.29 -24.72
C ALA A 357 -28.27 13.90 -24.38
N THR A 358 -26.94 13.76 -24.46
CA THR A 358 -26.22 12.55 -24.04
C THR A 358 -25.42 12.88 -22.80
N LYS A 359 -25.59 12.06 -21.75
CA LYS A 359 -24.79 12.09 -20.53
C LYS A 359 -23.69 11.03 -20.64
N GLN A 360 -22.48 11.37 -20.20
CA GLN A 360 -21.38 10.41 -20.10
C GLN A 360 -20.60 10.69 -18.81
N LEU A 361 -20.36 9.62 -18.03
CA LEU A 361 -19.49 9.63 -16.86
C LEU A 361 -18.06 9.23 -17.23
N ARG A 362 -17.08 9.90 -16.65
CA ARG A 362 -15.66 9.52 -16.71
C ARG A 362 -14.99 9.74 -15.37
N ILE A 363 -13.94 9.00 -15.07
CA ILE A 363 -13.13 9.24 -13.88
C ILE A 363 -12.19 10.42 -14.15
N LYS A 364 -12.27 11.47 -13.31
CA LYS A 364 -11.37 12.63 -13.36
C LYS A 364 -10.15 12.44 -12.46
N LYS A 365 -10.35 11.90 -11.25
CA LYS A 365 -9.29 11.63 -10.27
C LYS A 365 -9.50 10.25 -9.68
N LEU A 366 -8.49 9.39 -9.74
CA LEU A 366 -8.51 8.08 -9.10
C LEU A 366 -8.12 8.19 -7.61
N PRO A 367 -8.77 7.41 -6.73
CA PRO A 367 -8.30 7.22 -5.36
C PRO A 367 -7.10 6.26 -5.31
N SER A 368 -6.42 6.21 -4.18
CA SER A 368 -5.32 5.24 -3.96
C SER A 368 -5.85 3.83 -3.77
N ILE A 369 -7.02 3.71 -3.12
CA ILE A 369 -7.79 2.48 -2.93
C ILE A 369 -9.08 2.66 -3.71
N LEU A 370 -9.26 1.87 -4.76
CA LEU A 370 -10.45 1.91 -5.61
C LEU A 370 -11.33 0.70 -5.30
N SER A 371 -12.58 0.99 -4.93
CA SER A 371 -13.59 -0.01 -4.56
C SER A 371 -14.68 -0.08 -5.63
N PHE A 372 -15.13 -1.30 -5.94
CA PHE A 372 -16.18 -1.60 -6.94
C PHE A 372 -17.23 -2.55 -6.39
#